data_AF-A0AAU7RXP1-F1
#
_entry.id   AF-A0AAU7RXP1-F1
#
_cell.length_a   1.000
_cell.length_b   1.000
_cell.length_c   1.000
_cell.angle_alpha   90.00
_cell.angle_beta   90.00
_cell.angle_gamma   90.00
#
_symmetry.space_group_name_H-M   'P 1'
#
loop_
_entity.id
_entity.type
_entity.pdbx_description
1 polymer ?
#
loop_
_entity_poly.entity_id
_entity_poly.type
_entity_poly.pdbx_seq_one_letter_code
_entity_poly.pdbx_strand_id
1 'polypeptide(L)'
;MNQVADFAVVASRRMIFDLPVCDLGWDDALTFVNELASLPVGQTSISFVNAHNMLVMLRDDSYRNVLERNLVLPDGVGLDIASRVAHGEPFPANLNGTDFVPALLTFMERPRRIGLLGGKRSVVEKAAERFRQHAPWHQFVVVSDGFFDPARSNAVTAEIGRQKIDILIVGMGTPLQEKWVAEHVGPQHARLVLTVGALFDFVSETVPRAPRLVRAMRSEWLFRLVLEPNRLWRRYMLGIPLFFYQVVRHQFGRKERVLRAEPHPLPQRRIAPPGKLAS
;
A
#
# COMPACT_ATOMS: atom_id res chain seq x y z
N MET A 1 20.40 23.53 -16.71
CA MET A 1 19.09 22.84 -16.75
C MET A 1 19.38 21.37 -17.01
N ASN A 2 19.52 20.59 -15.94
CA ASN A 2 19.89 19.17 -16.01
C ASN A 2 18.63 18.32 -16.20
N GLN A 3 18.33 17.96 -17.45
CA GLN A 3 17.30 16.97 -17.81
C GLN A 3 17.71 15.52 -17.53
N VAL A 4 18.80 15.29 -16.78
CA VAL A 4 19.34 13.95 -16.47
C VAL A 4 19.20 13.61 -14.97
N ALA A 5 18.59 14.49 -14.18
CA ALA A 5 18.33 14.26 -12.75
C ALA A 5 16.95 13.62 -12.46
N ASP A 6 16.05 13.52 -13.44
CA ASP A 6 14.65 13.10 -13.23
C ASP A 6 14.37 11.59 -13.39
N PHE A 7 15.39 10.74 -13.55
CA PHE A 7 15.17 9.31 -13.83
C PHE A 7 15.31 8.35 -12.65
N ALA A 8 15.32 8.86 -11.42
CA ALA A 8 15.28 8.03 -10.24
C ALA A 8 14.64 8.76 -9.05
N VAL A 9 13.32 8.98 -9.08
CA VAL A 9 12.57 9.06 -7.82
C VAL A 9 12.62 7.65 -7.21
N VAL A 10 13.74 7.30 -6.57
CA VAL A 10 13.75 6.22 -5.59
C VAL A 10 12.85 6.75 -4.48
N ALA A 11 11.60 6.28 -4.44
CA ALA A 11 10.69 6.65 -3.38
C ALA A 11 11.40 6.43 -2.04
N SER A 12 11.58 7.50 -1.26
CA SER A 12 12.11 7.40 0.09
C SER A 12 11.28 6.39 0.87
N ARG A 13 11.94 5.57 1.70
CA ARG A 13 11.26 4.53 2.50
C ARG A 13 11.73 4.55 3.93
N ARG A 14 10.79 4.34 4.85
CA ARG A 14 11.04 4.11 6.27
C ARG A 14 10.77 2.66 6.62
N MET A 15 11.64 2.08 7.44
CA MET A 15 11.43 0.73 7.96
C MET A 15 10.46 0.78 9.13
N ILE A 16 9.33 0.09 9.01
CA ILE A 16 8.36 -0.14 10.09
C ILE A 16 8.22 -1.66 10.25
N PHE A 17 8.60 -2.21 11.41
CA PHE A 17 8.67 -3.67 11.62
C PHE A 17 9.47 -4.42 10.54
N ASP A 18 10.57 -3.81 10.12
CA ASP A 18 11.46 -4.28 9.05
C ASP A 18 10.76 -4.40 7.67
N LEU A 19 9.57 -3.81 7.51
CA LEU A 19 8.92 -3.61 6.21
C LEU A 19 9.22 -2.18 5.70
N PRO A 20 9.67 -2.02 4.45
CA PRO A 20 9.87 -0.71 3.84
C PRO A 20 8.52 -0.07 3.48
N VAL A 21 8.21 1.07 4.08
CA VAL A 21 6.99 1.86 3.85
C VAL A 21 7.36 3.20 3.20
N CYS A 22 6.64 3.62 2.17
CA CYS A 22 6.94 4.86 1.45
C CYS A 22 6.83 6.09 2.35
N ASP A 23 7.78 6.98 2.16
CA ASP A 23 7.97 8.19 2.93
C ASP A 23 7.91 9.41 2.00
N LEU A 24 6.73 9.62 1.42
CA LEU A 24 6.48 10.64 0.41
C LEU A 24 5.36 11.59 0.86
N GLY A 25 5.48 12.84 0.44
CA GLY A 25 4.35 13.79 0.47
C GLY A 25 3.27 13.41 -0.56
N TRP A 26 2.15 14.12 -0.53
CA TRP A 26 1.04 13.89 -1.46
C TRP A 26 1.46 14.05 -2.92
N ASP A 27 2.07 15.18 -3.26
CA ASP A 27 2.43 15.51 -4.66
C ASP A 27 3.47 14.55 -5.22
N ASP A 28 4.50 14.23 -4.42
CA ASP A 28 5.54 13.26 -4.78
C ASP A 28 4.94 11.86 -4.96
N ALA A 29 4.03 11.43 -4.09
CA ALA A 29 3.39 10.13 -4.19
C ALA A 29 2.48 10.02 -5.43
N LEU A 30 1.72 11.06 -5.75
CA LEU A 30 0.88 11.10 -6.95
C LEU A 30 1.73 11.06 -8.22
N THR A 31 2.77 11.88 -8.28
CA THR A 31 3.73 11.91 -9.39
C THR A 31 4.38 10.55 -9.59
N PHE A 32 4.95 10.00 -8.51
CA PHE A 32 5.64 8.71 -8.54
C PHE A 32 4.72 7.56 -8.98
N VAL A 33 3.50 7.48 -8.46
CA VAL A 33 2.56 6.41 -8.85
C VAL A 33 2.08 6.59 -10.30
N ASN A 34 1.88 7.84 -10.77
CA ASN A 34 1.52 8.12 -12.16
C ASN A 34 2.64 7.72 -13.14
N GLU A 35 3.89 7.98 -12.79
CA GLU A 35 5.05 7.51 -13.55
C GLU A 35 5.09 5.98 -13.61
N LEU A 36 4.93 5.31 -12.47
CA LEU A 36 4.86 3.85 -12.42
C LEU A 36 3.75 3.28 -13.30
N ALA A 37 2.58 3.93 -13.35
CA ALA A 37 1.47 3.55 -14.23
C ALA A 37 1.76 3.76 -15.73
N SER A 38 2.75 4.59 -16.07
CA SER A 38 3.12 4.96 -17.44
C SER A 38 4.30 4.17 -18.00
N LEU A 39 4.98 3.40 -17.16
CA LEU A 39 6.08 2.53 -17.60
C LEU A 39 5.59 1.41 -18.54
N PRO A 40 6.37 1.07 -19.58
CA PRO A 40 5.91 0.20 -20.66
C PRO A 40 5.85 -1.29 -20.29
N VAL A 41 6.61 -1.73 -19.28
CA VAL A 41 6.77 -3.17 -18.95
C VAL A 41 6.83 -3.40 -17.45
N GLY A 42 6.21 -4.48 -17.01
CA GLY A 42 6.19 -4.99 -15.63
C GLY A 42 4.87 -4.71 -14.92
N GLN A 43 4.84 -4.93 -13.61
CA GLN A 43 3.71 -4.62 -12.76
C GLN A 43 4.18 -3.92 -11.49
N THR A 44 3.35 -3.04 -10.94
CA THR A 44 3.49 -2.54 -9.59
C THR A 44 2.22 -2.81 -8.80
N SER A 45 2.35 -3.55 -7.71
CA SER A 45 1.29 -3.75 -6.72
C SER A 45 1.47 -2.78 -5.57
N ILE A 46 0.44 -2.03 -5.23
CA ILE A 46 0.43 -1.04 -4.15
C ILE A 46 -0.51 -1.51 -3.04
N SER A 47 0.00 -1.54 -1.82
CA SER A 47 -0.76 -1.88 -0.62
C SER A 47 -0.77 -0.74 0.39
N PHE A 48 -1.97 -0.41 0.90
CA PHE A 48 -2.15 0.58 1.94
C PHE A 48 -2.14 -0.12 3.30
N VAL A 49 -1.16 0.21 4.15
CA VAL A 49 -0.97 -0.48 5.43
C VAL A 49 -1.34 0.41 6.59
N ASN A 50 -2.24 -0.08 7.44
CA ASN A 50 -2.54 0.51 8.74
C ASN A 50 -2.05 -0.40 9.89
N ALA A 51 -2.28 0.00 11.14
CA ALA A 51 -1.85 -0.74 12.33
C ALA A 51 -2.30 -2.22 12.34
N HIS A 52 -3.49 -2.52 11.79
CA HIS A 52 -3.98 -3.90 11.71
C HIS A 52 -3.23 -4.70 10.65
N ASN A 53 -2.97 -4.14 9.47
CA ASN A 53 -2.16 -4.80 8.45
C ASN A 53 -0.79 -5.18 9.04
N MET A 54 -0.17 -4.28 9.80
CA MET A 54 1.11 -4.56 10.47
C MET A 54 1.00 -5.71 11.48
N LEU A 55 -0.06 -5.75 12.31
CA LEU A 55 -0.27 -6.85 13.24
C LEU A 55 -0.52 -8.19 12.56
N VAL A 56 -1.26 -8.19 11.44
CA VAL A 56 -1.48 -9.40 10.63
C VAL A 56 -0.16 -9.87 10.04
N MET A 57 0.66 -8.96 9.48
CA MET A 57 1.98 -9.25 8.95
C MET A 57 2.92 -9.87 9.98
N LEU A 58 2.91 -9.37 11.22
CA LEU A 58 3.74 -9.93 12.30
C LEU A 58 3.38 -11.37 12.70
N ARG A 59 2.23 -11.89 12.26
CA ARG A 59 1.74 -13.24 12.57
C ARG A 59 1.70 -14.16 11.35
N ASP A 60 1.95 -13.64 10.16
CA ASP A 60 1.73 -14.33 8.90
C ASP A 60 2.86 -14.00 7.92
N ASP A 61 3.85 -14.89 7.86
CA ASP A 61 5.03 -14.72 7.02
C ASP A 61 4.68 -14.72 5.53
N SER A 62 3.62 -15.43 5.12
CA SER A 62 3.17 -15.39 3.73
C SER A 62 2.65 -14.01 3.34
N TYR A 63 1.94 -13.33 4.25
CA TYR A 63 1.49 -11.96 4.04
C TYR A 63 2.65 -10.95 4.09
N ARG A 64 3.64 -11.15 4.97
CA ARG A 64 4.90 -10.37 4.96
C ARG A 64 5.60 -10.45 3.61
N ASN A 65 5.81 -11.66 3.09
CA ASN A 65 6.49 -11.86 1.81
C ASN A 65 5.78 -11.17 0.64
N VAL A 66 4.44 -11.08 0.70
CA VAL A 66 3.66 -10.33 -0.29
C VAL A 66 3.90 -8.82 -0.13
N LEU A 67 3.80 -8.28 1.09
CA LEU A 67 4.00 -6.84 1.32
C LEU A 67 5.42 -6.37 0.97
N GLU A 68 6.45 -7.19 1.20
CA GLU A 68 7.84 -6.86 0.85
C GLU A 68 8.07 -6.69 -0.65
N ARG A 69 7.21 -7.31 -1.49
CA ARG A 69 7.24 -7.19 -2.95
C ARG A 69 6.37 -6.03 -3.46
N ASN A 70 5.52 -5.47 -2.61
CA ASN A 70 4.60 -4.39 -2.95
C ASN A 70 5.22 -3.03 -2.65
N LEU A 71 4.73 -2.00 -3.33
CA LEU A 71 4.91 -0.63 -2.90
C LEU A 71 3.93 -0.35 -1.76
N VAL A 72 4.46 -0.13 -0.56
CA VAL A 72 3.64 0.00 0.64
C VAL A 72 3.43 1.47 1.00
N LEU A 73 2.18 1.92 1.02
CA LEU A 73 1.81 3.30 1.39
C LEU A 73 1.25 3.37 2.83
N PRO A 74 1.65 4.37 3.64
CA PRO A 74 1.17 4.51 5.01
C PRO A 74 -0.30 4.94 5.05
N ASP A 75 -1.11 4.22 5.83
CA ASP A 75 -2.52 4.52 6.07
C ASP A 75 -2.79 4.69 7.58
N GLY A 76 -3.07 5.93 7.96
CA GLY A 76 -3.64 6.29 9.26
C GLY A 76 -2.65 6.52 10.40
N VAL A 77 -3.20 7.01 11.51
CA VAL A 77 -2.45 7.52 12.67
C VAL A 77 -1.54 6.49 13.32
N GLY A 78 -1.91 5.20 13.26
CA GLY A 78 -1.08 4.14 13.83
C GLY A 78 0.31 4.10 13.21
N LEU A 79 0.41 4.32 11.89
CA LEU A 79 1.68 4.35 11.17
C LEU A 79 2.50 5.59 11.52
N ASP A 80 1.84 6.75 11.67
CA ASP A 80 2.52 7.97 12.11
C ASP A 80 3.12 7.81 13.50
N ILE A 81 2.40 7.18 14.43
CA ILE A 81 2.93 6.91 15.76
C ILE A 81 4.09 5.92 15.69
N ALA A 82 3.96 4.85 14.90
CA ALA A 82 5.05 3.89 14.72
C ALA A 82 6.30 4.56 14.12
N SER A 83 6.13 5.42 13.11
CA SER A 83 7.21 6.20 12.52
C SER A 83 7.84 7.14 13.56
N ARG A 84 7.04 7.86 14.34
CA ARG A 84 7.55 8.78 15.36
C ARG A 84 8.36 8.07 16.44
N VAL A 85 7.93 6.87 16.86
CA VAL A 85 8.67 6.05 17.83
C VAL A 85 9.94 5.46 17.20
N ALA A 86 9.91 5.13 15.91
CA ALA A 86 11.01 4.49 15.19
C ALA A 86 12.11 5.44 14.69
N HIS A 87 11.70 6.62 14.23
CA HIS A 87 12.48 7.56 13.42
C HIS A 87 12.40 9.00 13.95
N GLY A 88 11.61 9.27 14.99
CA GLY A 88 11.51 10.59 15.63
C GLY A 88 10.43 11.50 15.06
N GLU A 89 9.87 11.18 13.90
CA GLU A 89 8.87 12.00 13.21
C GLU A 89 7.76 11.16 12.54
N PRO A 90 6.54 11.71 12.36
CA PRO A 90 5.46 11.05 11.63
C PRO A 90 5.76 10.98 10.12
N PHE A 91 4.94 10.25 9.35
CA PHE A 91 5.05 10.29 7.90
C PHE A 91 4.65 11.67 7.35
N PRO A 92 5.25 12.15 6.23
CA PRO A 92 4.91 13.42 5.59
C PRO A 92 3.43 13.51 5.20
N ALA A 93 2.84 12.40 4.76
CA ALA A 93 1.45 12.33 4.36
C ALA A 93 0.79 11.03 4.81
N ASN A 94 -0.50 11.13 5.15
CA ASN A 94 -1.38 9.99 5.30
C ASN A 94 -1.97 9.62 3.94
N LEU A 95 -1.31 8.71 3.23
CA LEU A 95 -1.66 8.29 1.88
C LEU A 95 -2.75 7.21 1.89
N ASN A 96 -3.77 7.36 2.75
CA ASN A 96 -4.84 6.39 2.89
C ASN A 96 -5.54 6.11 1.55
N GLY A 97 -5.88 4.84 1.29
CA GLY A 97 -6.47 4.44 0.01
C GLY A 97 -7.79 5.13 -0.31
N THR A 98 -8.56 5.54 0.71
CA THR A 98 -9.85 6.22 0.54
C THR A 98 -9.75 7.62 -0.05
N ASP A 99 -8.62 8.29 0.14
CA ASP A 99 -8.35 9.62 -0.38
C ASP A 99 -7.34 9.59 -1.53
N PHE A 100 -6.33 8.72 -1.42
CA PHE A 100 -5.26 8.61 -2.40
C PHE A 100 -5.77 8.13 -3.74
N VAL A 101 -6.66 7.14 -3.78
CA VAL A 101 -7.14 6.59 -5.05
C VAL A 101 -7.96 7.62 -5.85
N PRO A 102 -9.00 8.29 -5.30
CA PRO A 102 -9.68 9.35 -6.03
C PRO A 102 -8.76 10.49 -6.48
N ALA A 103 -7.80 10.91 -5.64
CA ALA A 103 -6.84 11.95 -6.00
C ALA A 103 -5.91 11.51 -7.14
N LEU A 104 -5.43 10.27 -7.10
CA LEU A 104 -4.62 9.67 -8.15
C LEU A 104 -5.37 9.61 -9.48
N LEU A 105 -6.64 9.19 -9.46
CA LEU A 105 -7.47 9.19 -10.66
C LEU A 105 -7.72 10.59 -11.21
N THR A 106 -7.83 11.60 -10.34
CA THR A 106 -7.90 13.01 -10.78
C THR A 106 -6.57 13.49 -11.38
N PHE A 107 -5.44 13.06 -10.81
CA PHE A 107 -4.09 13.46 -11.22
C PHE A 107 -3.66 12.83 -12.55
N MET A 108 -4.15 11.63 -12.88
CA MET A 108 -3.81 10.95 -14.13
C MET A 108 -4.54 11.58 -15.32
N GLU A 109 -3.84 12.40 -16.10
CA GLU A 109 -4.41 13.04 -17.31
C GLU A 109 -4.63 12.05 -18.46
N ARG A 110 -3.79 11.01 -18.57
CA ARG A 110 -3.90 10.00 -19.63
C ARG A 110 -5.09 9.08 -19.34
N PRO A 111 -6.03 8.88 -20.29
CA PRO A 111 -7.11 7.91 -20.15
C PRO A 111 -6.58 6.52 -19.80
N ARG A 112 -7.20 5.87 -18.82
CA ARG A 112 -6.88 4.53 -18.35
C ARG A 112 -8.13 3.68 -18.34
N ARG A 113 -7.98 2.40 -18.63
CA ARG A 113 -9.00 1.38 -18.40
C ARG A 113 -8.79 0.77 -17.04
N ILE A 114 -9.72 1.03 -16.14
CA ILE A 114 -9.62 0.72 -14.72
C ILE A 114 -10.58 -0.43 -14.40
N GLY A 115 -10.02 -1.54 -13.97
CA GLY A 115 -10.77 -2.70 -13.49
C GLY A 115 -11.09 -2.59 -12.01
N LEU A 116 -12.33 -2.91 -11.63
CA LEU A 116 -12.78 -2.92 -10.24
C LEU A 116 -13.16 -4.35 -9.84
N LEU A 117 -12.58 -4.84 -8.76
CA LEU A 117 -12.81 -6.18 -8.23
C LEU A 117 -12.92 -6.12 -6.71
N GLY A 118 -14.06 -6.46 -6.13
CA GLY A 118 -14.23 -6.40 -4.68
C GLY A 118 -15.62 -6.04 -4.21
N GLY A 119 -15.81 -6.00 -2.88
CA GLY A 119 -17.08 -5.67 -2.25
C GLY A 119 -18.24 -6.58 -2.68
N LYS A 120 -19.47 -6.19 -2.32
CA LYS A 120 -20.67 -6.81 -2.92
C LYS A 120 -20.87 -6.28 -4.33
N ARG A 121 -21.52 -7.06 -5.21
CA ARG A 121 -21.78 -6.66 -6.61
C ARG A 121 -22.42 -5.27 -6.73
N SER A 122 -23.48 -5.01 -5.97
CA SER A 122 -24.16 -3.71 -5.94
C SER A 122 -23.28 -2.56 -5.46
N VAL A 123 -22.34 -2.83 -4.55
CA VAL A 123 -21.40 -1.85 -3.99
C VAL A 123 -20.36 -1.46 -5.03
N VAL A 124 -19.73 -2.44 -5.68
CA VAL A 124 -18.69 -2.17 -6.68
C VAL A 124 -19.27 -1.55 -7.96
N GLU A 125 -20.48 -1.91 -8.37
CA GLU A 125 -21.19 -1.27 -9.49
C GLU A 125 -21.52 0.19 -9.18
N LYS A 126 -22.02 0.48 -7.98
CA LYS A 126 -22.25 1.87 -7.55
C LYS A 126 -20.95 2.66 -7.41
N ALA A 127 -19.89 2.03 -6.92
CA ALA A 127 -18.57 2.66 -6.87
C ALA A 127 -18.02 2.98 -8.27
N ALA A 128 -18.23 2.09 -9.25
CA ALA A 128 -17.86 2.33 -10.64
C ALA A 128 -18.57 3.56 -11.22
N GLU A 129 -19.86 3.72 -10.94
CA GLU A 129 -20.63 4.87 -11.39
C GLU A 129 -20.13 6.17 -10.75
N ARG A 130 -19.85 6.16 -9.46
CA ARG A 130 -19.27 7.31 -8.75
C ARG A 130 -17.90 7.68 -9.27
N PHE A 131 -17.06 6.68 -9.59
CA PHE A 131 -15.77 6.94 -10.22
C PHE A 131 -15.89 7.49 -11.64
N ARG A 132 -16.86 7.03 -12.44
CA ARG A 132 -17.16 7.63 -13.75
C ARG A 132 -17.54 9.11 -13.66
N GLN A 133 -18.30 9.47 -12.63
CA GLN A 133 -18.66 10.88 -12.36
C GLN A 133 -17.45 11.70 -11.89
N HIS A 134 -16.56 11.09 -11.10
CA HIS A 134 -15.38 11.75 -10.50
C HIS A 134 -14.23 11.96 -11.49
N ALA A 135 -13.95 10.98 -12.35
CA ALA A 135 -12.86 11.02 -13.34
C ALA A 135 -13.35 10.51 -14.71
N PRO A 136 -14.18 11.31 -15.42
CA PRO A 136 -14.89 10.86 -16.63
C PRO A 136 -13.99 10.54 -17.84
N TRP A 137 -12.72 10.96 -17.82
CA TRP A 137 -11.74 10.64 -18.85
C TRP A 137 -11.15 9.21 -18.70
N HIS A 138 -11.47 8.50 -17.62
CA HIS A 138 -11.12 7.10 -17.45
C HIS A 138 -12.30 6.18 -17.76
N GLN A 139 -11.99 4.96 -18.21
CA GLN A 139 -12.98 3.91 -18.39
C GLN A 139 -13.00 3.01 -17.16
N PHE A 140 -14.16 2.83 -16.53
CA PHE A 140 -14.32 1.93 -15.38
C PHE A 140 -15.08 0.67 -15.77
N VAL A 141 -14.49 -0.49 -15.48
CA VAL A 141 -15.04 -1.82 -15.77
C VAL A 141 -15.13 -2.60 -14.48
N VAL A 142 -16.33 -3.05 -14.13
CA VAL A 142 -16.52 -3.98 -12.99
C VAL A 142 -16.20 -5.38 -13.47
N VAL A 143 -15.15 -5.97 -12.92
CA VAL A 143 -14.70 -7.33 -13.25
C VAL A 143 -15.51 -8.35 -12.47
N SER A 144 -15.53 -8.22 -11.14
CA SER A 144 -16.18 -9.17 -10.24
C SER A 144 -16.51 -8.50 -8.91
N ASP A 145 -17.47 -9.07 -8.17
CA ASP A 145 -17.55 -8.82 -6.73
C ASP A 145 -16.34 -9.46 -6.00
N GLY A 146 -16.20 -9.23 -4.70
CA GLY A 146 -15.09 -9.73 -3.88
C GLY A 146 -15.38 -11.00 -3.09
N PHE A 147 -16.58 -11.56 -3.21
CA PHE A 147 -17.04 -12.74 -2.46
C PHE A 147 -17.24 -13.95 -3.36
N PHE A 148 -16.56 -13.99 -4.51
CA PHE A 148 -16.58 -15.15 -5.40
C PHE A 148 -15.87 -16.35 -4.77
N ASP A 149 -16.32 -17.54 -5.15
CA ASP A 149 -15.67 -18.79 -4.78
C ASP A 149 -14.20 -18.79 -5.27
N PRO A 150 -13.21 -19.05 -4.40
CA PRO A 150 -11.81 -19.17 -4.79
C PRO A 150 -11.55 -20.09 -6.00
N ALA A 151 -12.38 -21.11 -6.21
CA ALA A 151 -12.32 -21.97 -7.40
C ALA A 151 -12.52 -21.21 -8.72
N ARG A 152 -13.16 -20.03 -8.68
CA ARG A 152 -13.36 -19.14 -9.82
C ARG A 152 -12.21 -18.15 -10.06
N SER A 153 -11.15 -18.16 -9.25
CA SER A 153 -10.04 -17.20 -9.37
C SER A 153 -9.40 -17.19 -10.76
N ASN A 154 -9.25 -18.36 -11.38
CA ASN A 154 -8.72 -18.48 -12.75
C ASN A 154 -9.65 -17.84 -13.78
N ALA A 155 -10.97 -18.01 -13.64
CA ALA A 155 -11.95 -17.41 -14.54
C ALA A 155 -11.98 -15.89 -14.39
N VAL A 156 -11.92 -15.39 -13.15
CA VAL A 156 -11.86 -13.95 -12.85
C VAL A 156 -10.57 -13.35 -13.43
N THR A 157 -9.45 -14.02 -13.26
CA THR A 157 -8.14 -13.58 -13.78
C THR A 157 -8.11 -13.57 -15.31
N ALA A 158 -8.69 -14.59 -15.95
CA ALA A 158 -8.84 -14.62 -17.40
C ALA A 158 -9.71 -13.46 -17.91
N GLU A 159 -10.76 -13.09 -17.19
CA GLU A 159 -11.59 -11.92 -17.51
C GLU A 159 -10.79 -10.62 -17.39
N ILE A 160 -9.95 -10.46 -16.36
CA ILE A 160 -9.06 -9.30 -16.23
C ILE A 160 -8.16 -9.17 -17.47
N GLY A 161 -7.53 -10.28 -17.90
CA GLY A 161 -6.66 -10.30 -19.07
C GLY A 161 -7.40 -9.96 -20.38
N ARG A 162 -8.63 -10.46 -20.56
CA ARG A 162 -9.47 -10.14 -21.72
C ARG A 162 -9.85 -8.66 -21.79
N GLN A 163 -10.07 -8.04 -20.63
CA GLN A 163 -10.52 -6.66 -20.53
C GLN A 163 -9.41 -5.63 -20.81
N LYS A 164 -8.13 -6.03 -20.94
CA LYS A 164 -6.98 -5.14 -21.18
C LYS A 164 -6.96 -3.96 -20.19
N ILE A 165 -6.96 -4.30 -18.90
CA ILE A 165 -6.98 -3.32 -17.81
C ILE A 165 -5.59 -2.70 -17.64
N ASP A 166 -5.53 -1.38 -17.54
CA ASP A 166 -4.30 -0.66 -17.20
C ASP A 166 -4.06 -0.68 -15.69
N ILE A 167 -5.14 -0.43 -14.93
CA ILE A 167 -5.11 -0.31 -13.47
C ILE A 167 -6.19 -1.21 -12.87
N LEU A 168 -5.81 -2.14 -12.00
CA LEU A 168 -6.75 -2.99 -11.27
C LEU A 168 -6.88 -2.50 -9.82
N ILE A 169 -8.10 -2.18 -9.38
CA ILE A 169 -8.40 -1.83 -7.99
C ILE A 169 -9.10 -3.01 -7.32
N VAL A 170 -8.49 -3.53 -6.25
CA VAL A 170 -8.94 -4.72 -5.54
C VAL A 170 -9.38 -4.38 -4.11
N GLY A 171 -10.64 -4.67 -3.79
CA GLY A 171 -11.26 -4.42 -2.49
C GLY A 171 -11.91 -5.67 -1.88
N MET A 172 -11.11 -6.65 -1.49
CA MET A 172 -11.60 -7.91 -0.86
C MET A 172 -11.29 -7.98 0.65
N GLY A 173 -10.55 -6.99 1.17
CA GLY A 173 -10.11 -6.96 2.56
C GLY A 173 -8.76 -7.67 2.76
N THR A 174 -8.01 -7.19 3.74
CA THR A 174 -6.71 -7.72 4.12
C THR A 174 -6.85 -8.95 5.02
N PRO A 175 -6.01 -9.99 4.88
CA PRO A 175 -4.88 -10.14 3.93
C PRO A 175 -5.26 -10.81 2.60
N LEU A 176 -6.54 -11.14 2.41
CA LEU A 176 -7.02 -11.93 1.29
C LEU A 176 -6.72 -11.25 -0.06
N GLN A 177 -6.98 -9.95 -0.17
CA GLN A 177 -6.77 -9.20 -1.40
C GLN A 177 -5.30 -9.19 -1.85
N GLU A 178 -4.36 -8.97 -0.92
CA GLU A 178 -2.94 -8.88 -1.26
C GLU A 178 -2.41 -10.25 -1.68
N LYS A 179 -2.78 -11.31 -0.94
CA LYS A 179 -2.38 -12.69 -1.28
C LYS A 179 -2.98 -13.14 -2.61
N TRP A 180 -4.26 -12.88 -2.83
CA TRP A 180 -4.94 -13.25 -4.07
C TRP A 180 -4.30 -12.56 -5.29
N VAL A 181 -3.99 -11.26 -5.17
CA VAL A 181 -3.26 -10.51 -6.21
C VAL A 181 -1.90 -11.12 -6.47
N ALA A 182 -1.13 -11.43 -5.43
CA ALA A 182 0.21 -12.01 -5.58
C ALA A 182 0.20 -13.39 -6.25
N GLU A 183 -0.86 -14.17 -6.07
CA GLU A 183 -0.99 -15.50 -6.63
C GLU A 183 -1.53 -15.48 -8.08
N HIS A 184 -2.46 -14.58 -8.40
CA HIS A 184 -3.22 -14.66 -9.65
C HIS A 184 -2.95 -13.53 -10.64
N VAL A 185 -2.54 -12.34 -10.17
CA VAL A 185 -2.48 -11.15 -11.02
C VAL A 185 -1.03 -10.81 -11.35
N GLY A 186 -0.55 -11.30 -12.50
CA GLY A 186 0.75 -10.90 -13.07
C GLY A 186 0.73 -9.70 -14.04
N PRO A 187 1.90 -9.31 -14.59
CA PRO A 187 2.08 -8.18 -15.51
C PRO A 187 1.23 -8.18 -16.78
N GLN A 188 0.76 -9.35 -17.21
CA GLN A 188 -0.14 -9.49 -18.36
C GLN A 188 -1.58 -9.01 -18.09
N HIS A 189 -1.94 -8.80 -16.83
CA HIS A 189 -3.32 -8.46 -16.43
C HIS A 189 -3.53 -6.97 -16.20
N ALA A 190 -2.57 -6.31 -15.54
CA ALA A 190 -2.59 -4.88 -15.27
C ALA A 190 -1.19 -4.36 -14.93
N ARG A 191 -0.92 -3.10 -15.32
CA ARG A 191 0.33 -2.41 -15.02
C ARG A 191 0.40 -1.99 -13.56
N LEU A 192 -0.70 -1.47 -13.02
CA LEU A 192 -0.81 -1.02 -11.64
C LEU A 192 -1.92 -1.80 -10.93
N VAL A 193 -1.66 -2.35 -9.76
CA VAL A 193 -2.66 -3.04 -8.94
C VAL A 193 -2.74 -2.36 -7.57
N LEU A 194 -3.93 -1.90 -7.17
CA LEU A 194 -4.16 -1.20 -5.91
C LEU A 194 -5.01 -2.06 -4.99
N THR A 195 -4.48 -2.51 -3.85
CA THR A 195 -5.24 -3.27 -2.85
C THR A 195 -5.78 -2.34 -1.77
N VAL A 196 -7.07 -2.02 -1.83
CA VAL A 196 -7.66 -0.83 -1.19
C VAL A 196 -8.64 -1.14 -0.04
N GLY A 197 -8.89 -2.42 0.25
CA GLY A 197 -9.81 -2.83 1.30
C GLY A 197 -11.23 -2.29 1.06
N ALA A 198 -11.78 -1.57 2.04
CA ALA A 198 -13.17 -1.10 2.06
C ALA A 198 -13.43 0.17 1.22
N LEU A 199 -12.53 0.55 0.29
CA LEU A 199 -12.68 1.76 -0.53
C LEU A 199 -14.05 1.83 -1.22
N PHE A 200 -14.51 0.71 -1.79
CA PHE A 200 -15.78 0.69 -2.54
C PHE A 200 -16.99 0.98 -1.65
N ASP A 201 -16.96 0.59 -0.37
CA ASP A 201 -18.04 0.90 0.57
C ASP A 201 -18.18 2.42 0.81
N PHE A 202 -17.06 3.14 0.84
CA PHE A 202 -17.03 4.60 0.97
C PHE A 202 -17.39 5.33 -0.33
N VAL A 203 -16.83 4.88 -1.46
CA VAL A 203 -17.08 5.51 -2.77
C VAL A 203 -18.52 5.30 -3.21
N SER A 204 -19.10 4.13 -2.93
CA SER A 204 -20.52 3.87 -3.17
C SER A 204 -21.45 4.60 -2.20
N GLU A 205 -20.92 5.30 -1.18
CA GLU A 205 -21.68 5.94 -0.10
C GLU A 205 -22.59 4.97 0.67
N THR A 206 -22.32 3.66 0.58
CA THR A 206 -23.04 2.64 1.36
C THR A 206 -22.67 2.79 2.83
N VAL A 207 -21.44 3.20 3.11
CA VAL A 207 -20.98 3.62 4.43
C VAL A 207 -20.73 5.13 4.40
N PRO A 208 -21.33 5.91 5.30
CA PRO A 208 -21.08 7.35 5.33
C PRO A 208 -19.61 7.62 5.63
N ARG A 209 -19.03 8.60 4.94
CA ARG A 209 -17.69 9.10 5.24
C ARG A 209 -17.72 9.94 6.52
N ALA A 210 -16.65 9.88 7.31
CA ALA A 210 -16.49 10.79 8.44
C ALA A 210 -16.49 12.26 7.95
N PRO A 211 -17.15 13.19 8.66
CA PRO A 211 -17.11 14.61 8.32
C PRO A 211 -15.68 15.14 8.19
N ARG A 212 -15.47 16.15 7.33
CA ARG A 212 -14.13 16.72 7.08
C ARG A 212 -13.41 17.14 8.36
N LEU A 213 -14.13 17.72 9.32
CA LEU A 213 -13.55 18.10 10.62
C LEU A 213 -13.05 16.88 11.41
N VAL A 214 -13.81 15.78 11.42
CA VAL A 214 -13.42 14.53 12.09
C VAL A 214 -12.19 13.90 11.42
N ARG A 215 -12.11 13.97 10.09
CA ARG A 215 -10.95 13.52 9.30
C ARG A 215 -9.73 14.40 9.55
N ALA A 216 -9.91 15.72 9.61
CA ALA A 216 -8.84 16.68 9.91
C ALA A 216 -8.28 16.47 11.33
N MET A 217 -9.15 16.13 12.29
CA MET A 217 -8.74 15.72 13.65
C MET A 217 -8.10 14.32 13.71
N ARG A 218 -8.00 13.61 12.58
CA ARG A 218 -7.50 12.23 12.48
C ARG A 218 -8.28 11.23 13.36
N SER A 219 -9.55 11.53 13.64
CA SER A 219 -10.46 10.73 14.49
C SER A 219 -11.44 9.88 13.68
N GLU A 220 -11.16 9.63 12.41
CA GLU A 220 -12.00 8.79 11.54
C GLU A 220 -12.19 7.37 12.10
N TRP A 221 -11.19 6.84 12.79
CA TRP A 221 -11.29 5.55 13.47
C TRP A 221 -12.43 5.54 14.50
N LEU A 222 -12.63 6.62 15.25
CA LEU A 222 -13.71 6.71 16.25
C LEU A 222 -15.08 6.74 15.57
N PHE A 223 -15.21 7.51 14.48
CA PHE A 223 -16.43 7.55 13.69
C PHE A 223 -16.77 6.17 13.10
N ARG A 224 -15.78 5.44 12.60
CA ARG A 224 -15.99 4.06 12.11
C ARG A 224 -16.38 3.10 13.23
N LEU A 225 -15.82 3.23 14.43
CA LEU A 225 -16.19 2.40 15.58
C LEU A 225 -17.68 2.56 15.92
N VAL A 226 -18.21 3.78 15.83
CA VAL A 226 -19.63 4.04 16.08
C VAL A 226 -20.51 3.39 15.02
N LEU A 227 -20.07 3.39 13.76
CA LEU A 227 -20.83 2.78 12.65
C LEU A 227 -20.79 1.25 12.65
N GLU A 228 -19.66 0.66 13.05
CA GLU A 228 -19.44 -0.78 13.00
C GLU A 228 -18.85 -1.34 14.30
N PRO A 229 -19.53 -1.17 15.45
CA PRO A 229 -18.97 -1.49 16.76
C PRO A 229 -18.60 -2.97 16.86
N ASN A 230 -19.46 -3.88 16.41
CA ASN A 230 -19.20 -5.32 16.50
C ASN A 230 -17.98 -5.76 15.68
N ARG A 231 -17.73 -5.13 14.53
CA ARG A 231 -16.60 -5.47 13.65
C ARG A 231 -15.29 -4.87 14.16
N LEU A 232 -15.33 -3.63 14.64
CA LEU A 232 -14.13 -2.85 14.95
C LEU A 232 -13.74 -2.90 16.44
N TRP A 233 -14.66 -3.23 17.35
CA TRP A 233 -14.39 -3.26 18.79
C TRP A 233 -13.18 -4.11 19.14
N ARG A 234 -13.14 -5.38 18.70
CA ARG A 234 -12.00 -6.27 18.97
C ARG A 234 -10.72 -5.74 18.34
N ARG A 235 -10.79 -5.23 17.11
CA ARG A 235 -9.65 -4.66 16.39
C ARG A 235 -9.08 -3.44 17.10
N TYR A 236 -9.92 -2.65 17.77
CA TYR A 236 -9.47 -1.43 18.43
C TYR A 236 -9.08 -1.67 19.89
N MET A 237 -9.93 -2.32 20.68
CA MET A 237 -9.65 -2.57 22.10
C MET A 237 -8.47 -3.52 22.33
N LEU A 238 -8.29 -4.52 21.47
CA LEU A 238 -7.16 -5.46 21.60
C LEU A 238 -6.02 -5.11 20.63
N GLY A 239 -6.36 -4.74 19.40
CA GLY A 239 -5.37 -4.49 18.36
C GLY A 239 -4.57 -3.21 18.59
N ILE A 240 -5.17 -2.11 19.05
CA ILE A 240 -4.41 -0.86 19.25
C ILE A 240 -3.36 -1.01 20.38
N PRO A 241 -3.70 -1.53 21.58
CA PRO A 241 -2.68 -1.75 22.61
C PRO A 241 -1.60 -2.73 22.19
N LEU A 242 -1.99 -3.83 21.52
CA LEU A 242 -1.04 -4.80 21.00
C LEU A 242 -0.10 -4.19 19.96
N PHE A 243 -0.61 -3.36 19.07
CA PHE A 243 0.19 -2.66 18.07
C PHE A 243 1.24 -1.77 18.74
N PHE A 244 0.84 -0.94 19.72
CA PHE A 244 1.80 -0.10 20.43
C PHE A 244 2.83 -0.90 21.21
N TYR A 245 2.41 -1.98 21.89
CA TYR A 245 3.34 -2.89 22.54
C TYR A 245 4.37 -3.44 21.55
N GLN A 246 3.93 -3.89 20.37
CA GLN A 246 4.83 -4.39 19.34
C GLN A 246 5.77 -3.31 18.81
N VAL A 247 5.27 -2.10 18.54
CA VAL A 247 6.11 -0.96 18.09
C VAL A 247 7.25 -0.71 19.08
N VAL A 248 6.91 -0.62 20.37
CA VAL A 248 7.87 -0.36 21.44
C VAL A 248 8.85 -1.52 21.58
N ARG A 249 8.36 -2.76 21.65
CA ARG A 249 9.18 -3.97 21.75
C ARG A 249 10.16 -4.10 20.58
N HIS A 250 9.70 -3.85 19.35
CA HIS A 250 10.53 -3.91 18.16
C HIS A 250 11.66 -2.89 18.21
N GLN A 251 11.39 -1.65 18.64
CA GLN A 251 12.44 -0.63 18.74
C GLN A 251 13.48 -0.94 19.82
N PHE A 252 13.07 -1.44 20.98
CA PHE A 252 14.02 -1.87 22.01
C PHE A 252 14.89 -3.05 21.52
N GLY A 253 14.27 -4.08 20.92
CA GLY A 253 15.01 -5.20 20.35
C GLY A 253 15.94 -4.80 19.19
N ARG A 254 15.56 -3.81 18.38
CA ARG A 254 16.41 -3.27 17.31
C ARG A 254 17.64 -2.56 17.89
N LYS A 255 17.46 -1.70 18.90
CA LYS A 255 18.58 -1.03 19.59
C LYS A 255 19.57 -2.03 20.18
N GLU A 256 19.08 -3.08 20.83
CA GLU A 256 19.92 -4.15 21.36
C GLU A 256 20.72 -4.88 20.27
N ARG A 257 20.09 -5.19 19.13
CA ARG A 257 20.78 -5.80 17.98
C ARG A 257 21.86 -4.90 17.39
N VAL A 258 21.59 -3.60 17.26
CA VAL A 258 22.59 -2.63 16.77
C VAL A 258 23.75 -2.49 17.76
N LEU A 259 23.47 -2.42 19.06
CA LEU A 259 24.51 -2.31 20.10
C LEU A 259 25.36 -3.59 20.24
N ARG A 260 24.81 -4.76 19.88
CA ARG A 260 25.51 -6.06 19.90
C ARG A 260 26.21 -6.40 18.59
N ALA A 261 25.93 -5.70 17.49
CA ALA A 261 26.64 -5.89 16.24
C ALA A 261 28.07 -5.34 16.39
N GLU A 262 29.09 -6.22 16.34
CA GLU A 262 30.47 -5.77 16.37
C GLU A 262 30.76 -4.84 15.17
N PRO A 263 31.56 -3.77 15.35
CA PRO A 263 31.92 -2.88 14.26
C PRO A 263 32.64 -3.68 13.17
N HIS A 264 32.09 -3.60 11.96
CA HIS A 264 32.65 -4.25 10.78
C HIS A 264 34.11 -3.80 10.60
N PRO A 265 35.11 -4.71 10.59
CA PRO A 265 36.49 -4.30 10.39
C PRO A 265 36.61 -3.63 9.02
N LEU A 266 37.12 -2.40 9.00
CA LEU A 266 37.40 -1.66 7.77
C LEU A 266 38.20 -2.56 6.82
N PRO A 267 37.89 -2.59 5.52
CA PRO A 267 38.61 -3.41 4.56
C PRO A 267 40.09 -3.02 4.61
N GLN A 268 40.93 -3.94 5.09
CA GLN A 268 42.37 -3.75 5.11
C GLN A 268 42.83 -3.61 3.66
N ARG A 269 43.23 -2.40 3.26
CA ARG A 269 43.96 -2.17 2.01
C ARG A 269 45.20 -3.06 2.07
N ARG A 270 45.21 -4.16 1.31
CA ARG A 270 46.43 -4.93 1.05
C ARG A 270 47.38 -4.02 0.28
N ILE A 271 48.37 -3.48 0.97
CA ILE A 271 49.54 -2.89 0.33
C ILE A 271 50.31 -4.07 -0.27
N ALA A 272 50.34 -4.14 -1.61
CA ALA A 272 51.14 -5.14 -2.31
C ALA A 272 52.63 -4.91 -1.99
N PRO A 273 53.40 -5.97 -1.69
CA PRO A 273 54.84 -5.82 -1.46
C PRO A 273 55.55 -5.38 -2.75
N PRO A 274 56.61 -4.54 -2.66
CA PRO A 274 57.33 -4.08 -3.83
C PRO A 274 57.98 -5.27 -4.56
N GLY A 275 57.65 -5.41 -5.84
CA GLY A 275 58.20 -6.44 -6.71
C GLY A 275 59.72 -6.32 -6.84
N LYS A 276 60.40 -7.46 -6.76
CA LYS A 276 61.81 -7.61 -7.12
C LYS A 276 61.98 -7.34 -8.62
N LEU A 277 62.81 -6.35 -8.95
CA LEU A 277 63.47 -6.20 -10.24
C LEU A 277 64.65 -7.17 -10.35
N ALA A 278 65.05 -7.47 -11.59
CA ALA A 278 66.09 -8.39 -12.07
C ALA A 278 65.57 -9.83 -12.27
N SER A 279 65.66 -10.43 -13.46
CA SER A 279 66.51 -10.20 -14.65
C SER A 279 65.90 -10.91 -15.85
#